data_AF-A0A953PY85-F1
#
_entry.id   AF-A0A953PY85-F1
#
_cell.length_a   1.000
_cell.length_b   1.000
_cell.length_c   1.000
_cell.angle_alpha   90.00
_cell.angle_beta   90.00
_cell.angle_gamma   90.00
#
_symmetry.space_group_name_H-M   'P 1'
#
loop_
_entity.id
_entity.type
_entity.pdbx_description
1 polymer ?
#
loop_
_entity_poly.entity_id
_entity_poly.type
_entity_poly.pdbx_seq_one_letter_code
_entity_poly.pdbx_strand_id
1 'polypeptide(L)'
;MIAGPGLAHLGNPNHTWASALNTMLVGITFAVAYLRTRSLWMPLGMHFIWNFLQGVILGLPLSGLDFPVTLLRARVGGAVWLTGGAYGPEGGLLASAAIVAATLYVLFSKRICLTEDMRRLTSSELPPASQPFGLGLDFAKGDGAAEDEPK
;
A
#
# COMPACT_ATOMS: atom_id res chain seq x y z
N MET A 1 -18.62 12.44 6.49
CA MET A 1 -18.79 10.98 6.32
C MET A 1 -17.67 10.48 5.43
N ILE A 2 -16.75 9.68 5.95
CA ILE A 2 -15.71 9.05 5.12
C ILE A 2 -16.39 7.88 4.41
N ALA A 3 -16.74 8.05 3.15
CA ALA A 3 -17.23 6.96 2.32
C ALA A 3 -16.11 5.91 2.21
N GLY A 4 -16.41 4.64 2.55
CA GLY A 4 -15.44 3.56 2.41
C GLY A 4 -14.97 3.41 0.95
N PRO A 5 -13.83 2.75 0.69
CA PRO A 5 -13.22 2.65 -0.63
C PRO A 5 -14.19 2.19 -1.73
N GLY A 6 -15.06 1.22 -1.42
CA GLY A 6 -16.08 0.73 -2.36
C GLY A 6 -17.11 1.79 -2.78
N LEU A 7 -17.53 2.67 -1.86
CA LEU A 7 -18.46 3.75 -2.16
C LEU A 7 -17.81 4.86 -3.01
N ALA A 8 -16.52 5.13 -2.76
CA ALA A 8 -15.78 6.12 -3.54
C ALA A 8 -15.65 5.71 -5.02
N HIS A 9 -15.59 4.41 -5.32
CA HIS A 9 -15.42 3.88 -6.68
C HIS A 9 -16.73 3.74 -7.47
N LEU A 10 -17.90 3.89 -6.84
CA LEU A 10 -19.18 3.89 -7.56
C LEU A 10 -19.32 5.10 -8.51
N GLY A 11 -18.53 6.16 -8.30
CA GLY A 11 -18.48 7.31 -9.20
C GLY A 11 -17.61 7.08 -10.45
N ASN A 12 -16.90 5.95 -10.53
CA ASN A 12 -15.96 5.72 -11.62
C ASN A 12 -16.65 5.29 -12.92
N PRO A 13 -16.07 5.63 -14.09
CA PRO A 13 -16.56 5.14 -15.37
C PRO A 13 -16.59 3.62 -15.41
N ASN A 14 -17.61 3.05 -16.05
CA ASN A 14 -17.73 1.60 -16.28
C ASN A 14 -17.80 0.74 -15.01
N HIS A 15 -18.10 1.30 -13.84
CA HIS A 15 -18.22 0.52 -12.62
C HIS A 15 -19.32 -0.56 -12.76
N THR A 16 -19.14 -1.65 -12.04
CA THR A 16 -20.11 -2.75 -11.96
C THR A 16 -20.24 -3.20 -10.50
N TRP A 17 -21.25 -4.01 -10.21
CA TRP A 17 -21.35 -4.64 -8.88
C TRP A 17 -20.16 -5.56 -8.58
N ALA A 18 -19.60 -6.22 -9.59
CA ALA A 18 -18.41 -7.05 -9.44
C ALA A 18 -17.18 -6.20 -9.07
N SER A 19 -16.98 -5.06 -9.73
CA SER A 19 -15.89 -4.16 -9.38
C SER A 19 -16.06 -3.57 -7.98
N ALA A 20 -17.27 -3.13 -7.61
CA ALA A 20 -17.55 -2.62 -6.27
C ALA A 20 -17.26 -3.67 -5.18
N LEU A 21 -17.64 -4.93 -5.43
CA LEU A 21 -17.34 -6.05 -4.54
C LEU A 21 -15.83 -6.28 -4.43
N ASN A 22 -15.11 -6.34 -5.54
CA ASN A 22 -13.65 -6.50 -5.54
C ASN A 22 -12.96 -5.34 -4.79
N THR A 23 -13.38 -4.09 -5.00
CA THR A 23 -12.85 -2.92 -4.28
C THR A 23 -13.12 -3.00 -2.77
N MET A 24 -14.28 -3.53 -2.36
CA MET A 24 -14.54 -3.78 -0.95
C MET A 24 -13.63 -4.88 -0.40
N LEU A 25 -13.49 -6.00 -1.12
CA LEU A 25 -12.67 -7.13 -0.70
C LEU A 25 -11.19 -6.78 -0.57
N VAL A 26 -10.63 -6.01 -1.51
CA VAL A 26 -9.23 -5.55 -1.39
C VAL A 26 -9.04 -4.62 -0.19
N GLY A 27 -10.06 -3.82 0.16
CA GLY A 27 -10.07 -3.04 1.40
C GLY A 27 -9.95 -3.91 2.65
N ILE A 28 -10.63 -5.07 2.67
CA ILE A 28 -10.49 -6.06 3.74
C ILE A 28 -9.06 -6.63 3.75
N THR A 29 -8.50 -6.98 2.59
CA THR A 29 -7.11 -7.44 2.49
C THR A 29 -6.12 -6.43 3.07
N PHE A 30 -6.30 -5.14 2.78
CA PHE A 30 -5.47 -4.07 3.32
C PHE A 30 -5.64 -3.90 4.83
N ALA A 31 -6.87 -4.01 5.34
CA ALA A 31 -7.12 -3.98 6.78
C ALA A 31 -6.41 -5.17 7.49
N VAL A 32 -6.48 -6.37 6.91
CA VAL A 32 -5.76 -7.54 7.43
C VAL A 32 -4.25 -7.33 7.40
N ALA A 33 -3.70 -6.82 6.29
CA ALA A 33 -2.28 -6.52 6.17
C ALA A 33 -1.81 -5.49 7.22
N TYR A 34 -2.62 -4.46 7.47
CA TYR A 34 -2.37 -3.49 8.53
C TYR A 34 -2.42 -4.16 9.91
N LEU A 35 -3.47 -4.91 10.24
CA LEU A 35 -3.60 -5.54 11.56
C LEU A 35 -2.46 -6.51 11.88
N ARG A 36 -1.91 -7.16 10.84
CA ARG A 36 -0.80 -8.10 10.95
C ARG A 36 0.57 -7.46 11.15
N THR A 37 0.78 -6.26 10.61
CA THR A 37 2.09 -5.58 10.62
C THR A 37 2.10 -4.32 11.51
N ARG A 38 0.92 -3.82 11.89
CA ARG A 38 0.64 -2.49 12.44
C ARG A 38 1.26 -1.34 11.63
N SER A 39 1.59 -1.60 10.37
CA SER A 39 2.28 -0.68 9.49
C SER A 39 1.43 -0.35 8.29
N LEU A 40 1.35 0.93 7.94
CA LEU A 40 0.68 1.39 6.72
C LEU A 40 1.50 1.11 5.46
N TRP A 41 2.82 0.89 5.59
CA TRP A 41 3.71 0.61 4.47
C TRP A 41 3.31 -0.65 3.69
N MET A 42 2.86 -1.69 4.39
CA MET A 42 2.46 -2.95 3.75
C MET A 42 1.22 -2.78 2.84
N PRO A 43 0.05 -2.33 3.33
CA PRO A 43 -1.11 -2.13 2.46
C PRO A 43 -0.85 -1.05 1.40
N LEU A 44 -0.10 0.01 1.72
CA LEU A 44 0.28 1.04 0.75
C LEU A 44 1.12 0.46 -0.40
N GLY A 45 2.13 -0.35 -0.08
CA GLY A 45 2.99 -0.99 -1.07
C GLY A 45 2.22 -1.97 -1.95
N MET A 46 1.33 -2.78 -1.37
CA MET A 46 0.44 -3.68 -2.12
C MET A 46 -0.43 -2.90 -3.11
N HIS A 47 -1.07 -1.83 -2.65
CA HIS A 47 -1.90 -0.97 -3.48
C HIS A 47 -1.09 -0.29 -4.58
N PHE A 48 0.06 0.29 -4.23
CA PHE A 48 0.94 0.95 -5.18
C PHE A 48 1.41 0.00 -6.27
N ILE A 49 1.91 -1.19 -5.92
CA ILE A 49 2.40 -2.17 -6.89
C ILE A 49 1.30 -2.58 -7.86
N TRP A 50 0.09 -2.85 -7.36
CA TRP A 50 -1.05 -3.21 -8.21
C TRP A 50 -1.37 -2.10 -9.23
N ASN A 51 -1.56 -0.87 -8.75
CA ASN A 51 -1.91 0.25 -9.62
C ASN A 51 -0.78 0.62 -10.58
N PHE A 52 0.47 0.58 -10.10
CA PHE A 52 1.63 0.92 -10.89
C PHE A 52 1.84 -0.10 -12.02
N LEU A 53 1.73 -1.40 -11.72
CA LEU A 53 1.85 -2.43 -12.74
C LEU A 53 0.69 -2.37 -13.75
N GLN A 54 -0.56 -2.24 -13.27
CA GLN A 54 -1.73 -2.23 -14.14
C GLN A 54 -1.80 -0.97 -15.01
N GLY A 55 -1.76 0.21 -14.39
CA GLY A 55 -1.93 1.48 -15.07
C GLY A 55 -0.66 1.96 -15.76
N VAL A 56 0.44 2.12 -15.03
CA VAL A 56 1.65 2.76 -15.56
C VAL A 56 2.45 1.82 -16.45
N ILE A 57 2.68 0.58 -16.01
CA ILE A 57 3.52 -0.36 -16.75
C ILE A 57 2.74 -1.00 -17.90
N LEU A 58 1.56 -1.57 -17.65
CA LEU A 58 0.80 -2.31 -18.66
C LEU A 58 -0.15 -1.44 -19.49
N GLY A 59 -0.49 -0.24 -19.02
CA GLY A 59 -1.41 0.66 -19.72
C GLY A 59 -2.85 0.14 -19.79
N LEU A 60 -3.26 -0.63 -18.78
CA LEU A 60 -4.63 -1.10 -18.64
C LEU A 60 -5.48 -0.08 -17.86
N PRO A 61 -6.81 -0.04 -18.08
CA PRO A 61 -7.68 0.81 -17.29
C PRO A 61 -7.52 0.52 -15.79
N LEU A 62 -7.44 1.58 -14.99
CA LEU A 62 -7.30 1.52 -13.54
C LEU A 62 -8.60 2.00 -12.90
N SER A 63 -9.42 1.06 -12.43
CA SER A 63 -10.78 1.36 -11.97
C SER A 63 -11.59 2.23 -12.95
N GLY A 64 -11.49 1.92 -14.25
CA GLY A 64 -12.18 2.64 -15.32
C GLY A 64 -11.53 3.95 -15.77
N LEU A 65 -10.37 4.30 -15.22
CA LEU A 65 -9.60 5.48 -15.63
C LEU A 65 -8.42 5.07 -16.53
N ASP A 66 -8.23 5.81 -17.62
CA ASP A 66 -7.10 5.62 -18.51
C ASP A 66 -5.98 6.61 -18.19
N PHE A 67 -4.73 6.13 -18.23
CA PHE A 67 -3.55 6.95 -18.05
C PHE A 67 -2.97 7.37 -19.41
N PRO A 68 -2.67 8.66 -19.63
CA PRO A 68 -2.20 9.14 -20.92
C PRO A 68 -0.77 8.70 -21.25
N VAL A 69 0.07 8.49 -20.23
CA VAL A 69 1.47 8.09 -20.36
C VAL A 69 1.66 6.74 -19.69
N THR A 70 2.07 5.76 -20.48
CA THR A 70 2.22 4.35 -20.07
C THR A 70 3.49 3.78 -20.70
N LEU A 71 4.11 2.80 -20.03
CA LEU A 71 5.33 2.17 -20.55
C LEU A 71 5.00 1.19 -21.69
N LEU A 72 3.97 0.35 -21.48
CA LEU A 72 3.43 -0.58 -22.46
C LEU A 72 1.95 -0.29 -22.69
N ARG A 73 1.44 -0.77 -23.82
CA ARG A 73 0.02 -0.72 -24.16
C ARG A 73 -0.53 -2.11 -24.36
N ALA A 74 -0.74 -2.82 -23.26
CA ALA A 74 -1.27 -4.17 -23.28
C ALA A 74 -2.71 -4.17 -23.83
N ARG A 75 -3.01 -5.15 -24.70
CA ARG A 75 -4.37 -5.40 -25.18
C ARG A 75 -4.89 -6.68 -24.55
N VAL A 76 -5.96 -6.57 -23.77
CA VAL A 76 -6.61 -7.71 -23.13
C VAL A 76 -7.88 -8.03 -23.88
N GLY A 77 -7.93 -9.21 -24.49
CA GLY A 77 -9.13 -9.79 -25.09
C GLY A 77 -9.75 -10.85 -24.19
N GLY A 78 -10.97 -11.29 -24.53
CA GLY A 78 -11.66 -12.37 -23.82
C GLY A 78 -12.94 -11.91 -23.13
N ALA A 79 -13.47 -12.78 -22.26
CA ALA A 79 -14.76 -12.55 -21.63
C ALA A 79 -14.70 -11.41 -20.59
N VAL A 80 -15.65 -10.48 -20.67
CA VAL A 80 -15.70 -9.28 -19.80
C VAL A 80 -15.78 -9.66 -18.32
N TRP A 81 -16.53 -10.71 -17.96
CA TRP A 81 -16.61 -11.15 -16.56
C TRP A 81 -15.27 -11.67 -16.02
N LEU A 82 -14.35 -12.09 -16.89
CA LEU A 82 -13.03 -12.57 -16.50
C LEU A 82 -12.02 -11.41 -16.40
N THR A 83 -12.05 -10.49 -17.37
CA THR A 83 -11.04 -9.43 -17.54
C THR A 83 -11.45 -8.07 -16.98
N GLY A 84 -12.73 -7.88 -16.67
CA GLY A 84 -13.30 -6.61 -16.18
C GLY A 84 -13.56 -5.54 -17.26
N GLY A 85 -13.26 -5.83 -18.53
CA GLY A 85 -13.58 -4.97 -19.67
C GLY A 85 -13.02 -3.54 -19.52
N ALA A 86 -13.87 -2.53 -19.78
CA ALA A 86 -13.49 -1.12 -19.73
C ALA A 86 -13.22 -0.59 -18.31
N TYR A 87 -13.61 -1.31 -17.27
CA TYR A 87 -13.21 -0.98 -15.89
C TYR A 87 -11.76 -1.39 -15.60
N GLY A 88 -11.22 -2.33 -16.39
CA GLY A 88 -9.92 -2.95 -16.18
C GLY A 88 -10.00 -4.21 -15.30
N PRO A 89 -8.87 -4.89 -15.08
CA PRO A 89 -8.78 -6.17 -14.37
C PRO A 89 -9.54 -6.23 -13.05
N GLU A 90 -9.60 -5.11 -12.32
CA GLU A 90 -10.30 -4.96 -11.04
C GLU A 90 -11.81 -5.27 -11.09
N GLY A 91 -12.43 -5.15 -12.27
CA GLY A 91 -13.85 -5.50 -12.46
C GLY A 91 -14.08 -6.98 -12.77
N GLY A 92 -13.02 -7.76 -12.96
CA GLY A 92 -13.10 -9.15 -13.42
C GLY A 92 -12.82 -10.18 -12.34
N LEU A 93 -13.13 -11.44 -12.66
CA LEU A 93 -12.85 -12.58 -11.79
C LEU A 93 -11.35 -12.79 -11.55
N LEU A 94 -10.47 -12.36 -12.47
CA LEU A 94 -9.03 -12.42 -12.27
C LEU A 94 -8.58 -11.58 -11.05
N ALA A 95 -9.16 -10.38 -10.87
CA ALA A 95 -8.90 -9.60 -9.68
C ALA A 95 -9.46 -10.29 -8.43
N SER A 96 -10.65 -10.88 -8.48
CA SER A 96 -11.21 -11.63 -7.35
C SER A 96 -10.26 -12.76 -6.92
N ALA A 97 -9.73 -13.53 -7.87
CA ALA A 97 -8.76 -14.59 -7.59
C ALA A 97 -7.46 -14.04 -6.98
N ALA A 98 -6.93 -12.93 -7.52
CA ALA A 98 -5.74 -12.28 -6.98
C ALA A 98 -5.95 -11.76 -5.55
N ILE A 99 -7.11 -11.15 -5.26
CA ILE A 99 -7.48 -10.65 -3.93
C ILE A 99 -7.59 -11.79 -2.93
N VAL A 100 -8.25 -12.90 -3.29
CA VAL A 100 -8.35 -14.09 -2.43
C VAL A 100 -6.96 -14.65 -2.17
N ALA A 101 -6.14 -14.83 -3.21
CA ALA A 101 -4.78 -15.34 -3.07
C ALA A 101 -3.92 -14.43 -2.16
N ALA A 102 -3.97 -13.11 -2.36
CA ALA A 102 -3.26 -12.14 -1.53
C ALA A 102 -3.74 -12.18 -0.08
N THR A 103 -5.06 -12.27 0.15
CA THR A 103 -5.64 -12.36 1.49
C THR A 103 -5.16 -13.62 2.21
N LEU A 104 -5.25 -14.78 1.56
CA LEU A 104 -4.76 -16.04 2.13
C LEU A 104 -3.25 -15.98 2.38
N TYR A 105 -2.48 -15.42 1.46
CA TYR A 105 -1.03 -15.26 1.64
C TYR A 105 -0.70 -14.38 2.85
N VAL A 106 -1.33 -13.23 3.01
CA VAL A 106 -1.13 -12.35 4.18
C VAL A 106 -1.56 -13.06 5.47
N LEU A 107 -2.68 -13.80 5.45
CA LEU A 107 -3.19 -14.53 6.61
C LEU A 107 -2.28 -15.70 7.04
N PHE A 108 -1.67 -16.43 6.11
CA PHE A 108 -0.91 -17.63 6.44
C PHE A 108 0.61 -17.45 6.39
N SER A 109 1.11 -16.33 5.86
CA SER A 109 2.54 -16.07 5.80
C SER A 109 3.11 -15.77 7.18
N LYS A 110 4.03 -16.63 7.65
CA LYS A 110 4.80 -16.39 8.88
C LYS A 110 5.76 -15.18 8.78
N ARG A 111 6.06 -14.74 7.55
CA ARG A 111 6.96 -13.60 7.29
C ARG A 111 6.27 -12.25 7.47
N ILE A 112 4.94 -12.20 7.33
CA ILE A 112 4.16 -10.97 7.48
C ILE A 112 3.64 -10.93 8.90
N CYS A 113 4.49 -10.50 9.82
CA CYS A 113 4.18 -10.38 11.24
C CYS A 113 4.54 -8.99 11.75
N LEU A 114 4.14 -8.71 12.99
CA LEU A 114 4.47 -7.47 13.67
C LEU A 114 5.99 -7.43 13.93
N THR A 115 6.68 -6.50 13.28
CA THR A 115 8.10 -6.23 13.53
C THR A 115 8.31 -5.82 14.99
N GLU A 116 9.47 -6.14 15.55
CA GLU A 116 9.81 -5.80 16.95
C GLU A 116 9.71 -4.30 17.22
N ASP A 117 10.15 -3.44 16.29
CA ASP A 117 10.00 -1.99 16.41
C ASP A 117 8.53 -1.57 16.55
N MET A 118 7.67 -2.11 15.69
CA MET A 118 6.24 -1.82 15.71
C MET A 118 5.55 -2.43 16.94
N ARG A 119 6.05 -3.57 17.44
CA ARG A 119 5.63 -4.14 18.71
C ARG A 119 5.89 -3.17 19.85
N ARG A 120 7.13 -2.67 19.96
CA ARG A 120 7.54 -1.69 20.99
C ARG A 120 6.71 -0.43 20.97
N LEU A 121 6.51 0.16 19.78
CA LEU A 121 5.71 1.37 19.60
C LEU A 121 4.23 1.16 19.95
N THR A 122 3.71 -0.07 19.80
CA THR A 122 2.31 -0.39 20.10
C THR A 122 2.10 -0.88 21.53
N SER A 123 3.14 -1.37 22.22
CA SER A 123 3.06 -2.04 23.52
C SER A 123 3.13 -1.12 24.75
N SER A 124 2.87 0.19 24.61
CA SER A 124 2.88 1.20 25.69
C SER A 124 4.19 1.42 26.44
N GLU A 125 5.23 0.63 26.16
CA GLU A 125 6.60 0.91 26.61
C GLU A 125 7.24 1.95 25.70
N LEU A 126 6.92 3.23 25.95
CA LEU A 126 7.75 4.30 25.42
C LEU A 126 9.18 4.12 25.95
N PRO A 127 10.22 4.12 25.09
CA PRO A 127 11.59 4.22 25.57
C PRO A 127 11.69 5.45 26.47
N PRO A 128 12.50 5.42 27.56
CA PRO A 128 12.79 6.64 28.30
C PRO A 128 13.25 7.70 27.30
N ALA A 129 12.71 8.91 27.44
CA ALA A 129 12.76 10.03 26.48
C ALA A 129 14.18 10.56 26.16
N SER A 130 15.23 9.81 26.44
CA SER A 130 16.63 10.19 26.32
C SER A 130 17.39 9.49 25.19
N GLN A 131 16.75 8.67 24.36
CA GLN A 131 17.38 8.22 23.11
C GLN A 131 17.07 9.25 22.03
N PRO A 132 18.02 10.13 21.63
CA PRO A 132 17.80 10.95 20.46
C PRO A 132 17.49 10.00 19.29
N PHE A 133 16.50 10.37 18.49
CA PHE A 133 16.23 9.70 17.23
C PHE A 133 17.50 9.80 16.38
N GLY A 134 18.30 8.73 16.37
CA GLY A 134 19.56 8.64 15.66
C GLY A 134 19.33 8.55 14.16
N LEU A 135 18.85 9.64 13.55
CA LEU A 135 19.22 9.93 12.18
C LEU A 135 20.74 10.12 12.25
N GLY A 136 21.53 9.15 11.78
CA GLY A 136 22.99 9.14 11.84
C GLY A 136 23.64 10.30 11.06
N LEU A 137 23.36 11.52 11.48
CA LEU A 137 23.91 12.78 11.03
C LEU A 137 24.51 13.42 12.28
N ASP A 138 25.72 12.97 12.62
CA ASP A 138 26.56 13.64 13.62
C ASP A 138 26.95 15.00 13.07
N PHE A 139 26.17 16.04 13.41
CA PHE A 139 26.67 17.41 13.34
C PHE A 139 27.58 17.61 14.54
N ALA A 140 28.86 17.28 14.36
CA ALA A 140 29.91 17.59 15.30
C ALA A 140 29.85 19.09 15.65
N LYS A 141 29.53 19.36 16.91
CA LYS A 141 29.63 20.65 17.55
C LYS A 141 31.11 21.04 17.53
N GLY A 142 31.43 22.12 16.83
CA GLY A 142 32.76 22.71 16.89
C GLY A 142 33.05 23.17 18.32
N ASP A 143 34.01 22.53 18.96
CA ASP A 143 34.49 22.90 20.29
C ASP A 143 35.28 24.21 20.17
N GLY A 144 34.73 25.27 20.79
CA GLY A 144 35.48 26.46 21.14
C GLY A 144 35.64 26.49 22.66
N ALA A 145 36.87 26.46 23.15
CA ALA A 145 37.21 26.92 24.48
C ALA A 145 38.66 27.42 24.49
N ALA A 146 38.80 28.66 24.93
CA ALA A 146 40.05 29.37 25.15
C ALA A 146 40.86 28.72 26.28
N GLU A 147 42.18 28.66 26.13
CA GLU A 147 43.09 28.45 27.25
C GLU A 147 44.01 29.66 27.40
N ASP A 148 44.11 30.04 28.67
CA ASP A 148 44.62 31.27 29.25
C ASP A 148 46.16 31.21 29.45
N GLU A 149 46.76 32.38 29.59
CA GLU A 149 48.19 32.73 29.50
C GLU A 149 49.09 32.16 30.64
N PRO A 150 50.39 31.85 30.42
CA PRO A 150 51.28 31.37 31.48
C PRO A 150 52.08 32.49 32.19
N LYS A 151 52.35 32.29 33.49
CA LYS A 151 53.34 33.04 34.29
C LYS A 151 54.76 32.58 34.04
#